data_AF-A0A6A0H5I6-F1
#
_entry.id   AF-A0A6A0H5I6-F1
#
_cell.length_a   1.000
_cell.length_b   1.000
_cell.length_c   1.000
_cell.angle_alpha   90.00
_cell.angle_beta   90.00
_cell.angle_gamma   90.00
#
_symmetry.space_group_name_H-M   'P 1'
#
loop_
_entity.id
_entity.type
_entity.pdbx_description
1 polymer ?
#
loop_
_entity_poly.entity_id
_entity_poly.type
_entity_poly.pdbx_seq_one_letter_code
_entity_poly.pdbx_strand_id
1 'polypeptide(L)'
;MVYRGVTCRGFIGNRSIFVQSPRHLADVEKKLAVAINVIVHSKDQSPYKIRVCWRDLSPFKTRVCCRDLALSAIRLADLSPQCEDYAIKSLCYASLPLCADDGEGSVAAPRQLCREECEVLATDVCKYEYLIAKTHEQIKQLPIPECHDLPPITSALHRSCIRLGVKVEPLIEGNEDCYRDAGHKYRGRVSVTEDGQPCVSWHQMQLSFRTADHAELIGGHNFCRNPASVMDKPWCYVHSDKNNAGAADNINMVKRPCRVPVCRE
;
A
#
# COMPACT_ATOMS: atom_id res chain seq x y z
N MET A 1 -9.22 -21.71 12.23
CA MET A 1 -10.57 -22.25 12.53
C MET A 1 -11.59 -21.67 11.56
N VAL A 2 -12.74 -22.32 11.33
CA VAL A 2 -13.78 -21.78 10.44
C VAL A 2 -14.44 -20.56 11.08
N TYR A 3 -14.53 -19.46 10.33
CA TYR A 3 -15.20 -18.25 10.80
C TYR A 3 -16.71 -18.47 10.92
N ARG A 4 -17.27 -18.15 12.09
CA ARG A 4 -18.71 -18.22 12.37
C ARG A 4 -19.29 -16.92 12.93
N GLY A 5 -18.50 -15.85 12.91
CA GLY A 5 -18.92 -14.53 13.35
C GLY A 5 -20.03 -13.95 12.47
N VAL A 6 -20.56 -12.82 12.90
CA VAL A 6 -21.64 -12.09 12.20
C VAL A 6 -21.11 -10.83 11.53
N THR A 7 -20.12 -10.18 12.14
CA THR A 7 -19.66 -8.84 11.77
C THR A 7 -19.07 -8.80 10.35
N CYS A 8 -18.22 -9.76 10.02
CA CYS A 8 -17.56 -9.88 8.73
C CYS A 8 -18.13 -11.01 7.87
N ARG A 9 -19.33 -11.51 8.19
CA ARG A 9 -19.93 -12.67 7.52
C ARG A 9 -20.13 -12.47 6.02
N GLY A 10 -20.54 -11.28 5.60
CA GLY A 10 -20.73 -10.93 4.19
C GLY A 10 -19.45 -11.01 3.35
N PHE A 11 -18.28 -10.89 3.98
CA PHE A 11 -16.98 -10.91 3.29
C PHE A 11 -16.26 -12.24 3.47
N ILE A 12 -16.14 -12.73 4.71
CA ILE A 12 -15.36 -13.93 5.03
C ILE A 12 -16.17 -15.20 4.75
N GLY A 13 -17.47 -15.21 5.05
CA GLY A 13 -18.34 -16.38 4.91
C GLY A 13 -17.87 -17.57 5.76
N ASN A 14 -18.04 -18.79 5.24
CA ASN A 14 -17.67 -20.04 5.92
C ASN A 14 -16.20 -20.45 5.67
N ARG A 15 -15.29 -19.49 5.50
CA ARG A 15 -13.86 -19.77 5.26
C ARG A 15 -13.06 -19.89 6.55
N SER A 16 -11.92 -20.58 6.45
CA SER A 16 -10.97 -20.72 7.56
C SER A 16 -10.16 -19.44 7.75
N ILE A 17 -10.10 -18.98 9.00
CA ILE A 17 -9.33 -17.81 9.42
C ILE A 17 -8.20 -18.20 10.38
N PHE A 18 -7.15 -17.41 10.33
CA PHE A 18 -5.99 -17.48 11.20
C PHE A 18 -6.22 -16.61 12.45
N VAL A 19 -6.50 -17.26 13.58
CA VAL A 19 -6.71 -16.60 14.88
C VAL A 19 -6.14 -17.46 15.99
N GLN A 20 -5.60 -16.82 17.03
CA GLN A 20 -4.90 -17.51 18.12
C GLN A 20 -5.83 -18.35 19.01
N SER A 21 -7.05 -17.88 19.28
CA SER A 21 -8.02 -18.58 20.12
C SER A 21 -9.46 -18.10 19.87
N PRO A 22 -10.48 -18.87 20.30
CA PRO A 22 -11.88 -18.43 20.24
C PRO A 22 -12.16 -17.16 21.06
N ARG A 23 -11.47 -16.97 22.19
CA ARG A 23 -11.60 -15.75 23.00
C ARG A 23 -11.07 -14.54 22.24
N HIS A 24 -9.90 -14.68 21.62
CA HIS A 24 -9.33 -13.63 20.77
C HIS A 24 -10.26 -13.27 19.60
N LEU A 25 -10.88 -14.28 18.96
CA LEU A 25 -11.88 -14.03 17.92
C LEU A 25 -13.07 -13.21 18.44
N ALA A 26 -13.59 -13.51 19.63
CA ALA A 26 -14.68 -12.74 20.23
C ALA A 26 -14.29 -11.28 20.51
N ASP A 27 -13.05 -11.04 20.98
CA ASP A 27 -12.53 -9.70 21.21
C ASP A 27 -12.37 -8.91 19.91
N VAL A 28 -11.86 -9.55 18.85
CA VAL A 28 -11.73 -8.95 17.51
C VAL A 28 -13.11 -8.63 16.92
N GLU A 29 -14.08 -9.55 17.01
CA GLU A 29 -15.47 -9.31 16.59
C GLU A 29 -16.08 -8.10 17.31
N LYS A 30 -15.88 -7.98 18.63
CA LYS A 30 -16.39 -6.85 19.40
C LYS A 30 -15.79 -5.53 18.93
N LYS A 31 -14.48 -5.48 18.70
CA LYS A 31 -13.79 -4.28 18.18
C LYS A 31 -14.25 -3.93 16.76
N LEU A 32 -14.38 -4.93 15.89
CA LEU A 32 -14.90 -4.76 14.54
C LEU A 32 -16.32 -4.20 14.55
N ALA A 33 -17.20 -4.73 15.39
CA ALA A 33 -18.58 -4.24 15.48
C ALA A 33 -18.63 -2.77 15.91
N VAL A 34 -17.81 -2.37 16.88
CA VAL A 34 -17.71 -0.96 17.30
C VAL A 34 -17.17 -0.08 16.17
N ALA A 35 -16.07 -0.49 15.52
CA ALA A 35 -15.47 0.28 14.44
C ALA A 35 -16.41 0.42 13.22
N ILE A 36 -17.07 -0.66 12.81
CA ILE A 36 -18.02 -0.65 11.70
C ILE A 36 -19.25 0.19 12.05
N ASN A 37 -19.73 0.13 13.29
CA ASN A 37 -20.81 0.99 13.72
C ASN A 37 -20.42 2.48 13.64
N VAL A 38 -19.17 2.82 13.96
CA VAL A 38 -18.64 4.18 13.76
C VAL A 38 -18.60 4.52 12.27
N ILE A 39 -18.11 3.62 11.41
CA ILE A 39 -17.99 3.86 9.97
C ILE A 39 -19.37 4.05 9.31
N VAL A 40 -20.39 3.27 9.71
CA VAL A 40 -21.70 3.23 9.04
C VAL A 40 -22.70 4.22 9.67
N HIS A 41 -22.68 4.39 10.99
CA HIS A 41 -23.74 5.08 11.72
C HIS A 41 -23.27 6.29 12.54
N SER A 42 -21.96 6.59 12.57
CA SER A 42 -21.47 7.70 13.38
C SER A 42 -22.06 9.02 12.87
N LYS A 43 -22.66 9.79 13.78
CA LYS A 43 -22.99 11.21 13.59
C LYS A 43 -21.94 12.10 14.24
N ASP A 44 -20.66 11.69 14.22
CA ASP A 44 -19.60 12.47 14.84
C ASP A 44 -19.45 13.82 14.09
N GLN A 45 -19.93 14.88 14.73
CA GLN A 45 -19.81 16.27 14.28
C GLN A 45 -18.47 16.88 14.72
N SER A 46 -17.62 16.12 15.41
CA SER A 46 -16.34 16.61 15.90
C SER A 46 -15.38 16.81 14.72
N PRO A 47 -14.80 18.00 14.55
CA PRO A 47 -13.82 18.23 13.49
C PRO A 47 -12.56 17.39 13.76
N TYR A 48 -12.17 16.53 12.81
CA TYR A 48 -10.89 15.82 12.89
C TYR A 48 -9.74 16.82 12.87
N LYS A 49 -8.90 16.81 13.90
CA LYS A 49 -7.70 17.66 13.97
C LYS A 49 -6.52 16.90 13.38
N ILE A 50 -6.08 17.27 12.18
CA ILE A 50 -4.79 16.80 11.65
C ILE A 50 -3.71 17.74 12.13
N ARG A 51 -2.74 17.21 12.87
CA ARG A 51 -1.52 17.94 13.23
C ARG A 51 -0.57 17.92 12.04
N VAL A 52 -0.38 19.07 11.41
CA VAL A 52 0.61 19.23 10.34
C VAL A 52 1.84 19.92 10.89
N CYS A 53 3.00 19.30 10.71
CA CYS A 53 4.27 19.78 11.22
C CYS A 53 5.21 20.16 10.07
N TRP A 54 5.86 21.30 10.20
CA TRP A 54 6.83 21.85 9.25
C TRP A 54 8.16 22.09 9.95
N ARG A 55 9.27 21.83 9.28
CA ARG A 55 10.58 22.28 9.76
C ARG A 55 10.78 23.73 9.33
N ASP A 56 11.10 24.59 10.30
CA ASP A 56 11.53 25.95 10.02
C ASP A 56 12.93 25.89 9.37
N LEU A 57 13.06 26.34 8.11
CA LEU A 57 14.31 26.32 7.35
C LEU A 57 15.18 27.57 7.60
N SER A 58 14.86 28.37 8.62
CA SER A 58 15.66 29.52 9.00
C SER A 58 17.06 29.10 9.49
N PRO A 59 18.14 29.84 9.18
CA PRO A 59 19.53 29.38 9.40
C PRO A 59 19.95 29.15 10.86
N PHE A 60 19.09 29.45 11.83
CA PHE A 60 19.41 29.44 13.26
C PHE A 60 18.34 28.77 14.14
N LYS A 61 17.37 28.04 13.58
CA LYS A 61 16.31 27.37 14.37
C LYS A 61 16.07 25.93 13.93
N THR A 62 16.28 24.97 14.84
CA THR A 62 15.99 23.54 14.66
C THR A 62 14.58 23.14 15.13
N ARG A 63 13.62 24.09 15.16
CA ARG A 63 12.28 23.82 15.70
C ARG A 63 11.35 23.25 14.64
N VAL A 64 10.69 22.15 14.97
CA VAL A 64 9.54 21.62 14.23
C VAL A 64 8.30 22.38 14.70
N CYS A 65 7.70 23.15 13.82
CA CYS A 65 6.48 23.92 14.09
C CYS A 65 5.28 23.08 13.66
N CYS A 66 4.42 22.72 14.61
CA CYS A 66 3.18 21.99 14.32
C CYS A 66 1.97 22.92 14.45
N ARG A 67 1.05 22.83 13.49
CA ARG A 67 -0.26 23.46 13.54
C ARG A 67 -1.33 22.38 13.46
N ASP A 68 -2.23 22.38 14.44
CA ASP A 68 -3.40 21.53 14.38
C ASP A 68 -4.41 22.19 13.43
N LEU A 69 -4.69 21.53 12.30
CA LEU A 69 -5.72 21.92 11.36
C LEU A 69 -6.99 21.16 11.73
N ALA A 70 -8.00 21.88 12.21
CA ALA A 70 -9.35 21.34 12.32
C ALA A 70 -9.93 21.17 10.92
N LEU A 71 -10.05 19.94 10.44
CA LEU A 71 -10.86 19.62 9.26
C LEU A 71 -12.31 19.63 9.69
N SER A 72 -12.93 20.81 9.62
CA SER A 72 -14.38 20.97 9.79
C SER A 72 -15.20 20.34 8.64
N ALA A 73 -14.53 19.83 7.59
CA ALA A 73 -15.16 19.39 6.36
C ALA A 73 -15.26 17.86 6.17
N ILE A 74 -14.59 17.05 7.00
CA ILE A 74 -14.64 15.58 6.86
C ILE A 74 -15.40 15.00 8.04
N ARG A 75 -16.64 14.59 7.80
CA ARG A 75 -17.45 13.82 8.75
C ARG A 75 -17.10 12.36 8.56
N LEU A 76 -16.83 11.60 9.62
CA LEU A 76 -16.61 10.15 9.50
C LEU A 76 -17.87 9.40 9.10
N ALA A 77 -19.03 10.06 9.24
CA ALA A 77 -20.34 9.60 8.81
C ALA A 77 -20.46 9.37 7.30
N ASP A 78 -19.64 10.06 6.49
CA ASP A 78 -19.77 10.07 5.05
C ASP A 78 -18.53 9.42 4.44
N LEU A 79 -18.47 8.08 4.50
CA LEU A 79 -17.60 7.32 3.61
C LEU A 79 -17.84 7.84 2.19
N SER A 80 -16.79 8.17 1.44
CA SER A 80 -16.99 8.46 0.03
C SER A 80 -17.65 7.26 -0.66
N PRO A 81 -18.55 7.49 -1.64
CA PRO A 81 -19.20 6.40 -2.37
C PRO A 81 -18.21 5.42 -3.02
N GLN A 82 -16.99 5.90 -3.31
CA GLN A 82 -15.92 5.09 -3.88
C GLN A 82 -15.25 4.19 -2.84
N CYS A 83 -15.21 4.61 -1.57
CA CYS A 83 -14.58 3.88 -0.47
C CYS A 83 -15.52 2.87 0.21
N GLU A 84 -16.84 3.09 0.12
CA GLU A 84 -17.87 2.29 0.81
C GLU A 84 -17.73 0.78 0.55
N ASP A 85 -17.44 0.40 -0.69
CA ASP A 85 -17.30 -1.00 -1.11
C ASP A 85 -16.08 -1.71 -0.50
N TYR A 86 -15.08 -0.95 -0.04
CA TYR A 86 -13.77 -1.48 0.32
C TYR A 86 -13.41 -1.31 1.79
N ALA A 87 -13.88 -0.26 2.45
CA ALA A 87 -13.45 0.08 3.82
C ALA A 87 -13.68 -1.06 4.82
N ILE A 88 -14.92 -1.55 4.89
CA ILE A 88 -15.30 -2.63 5.82
C ILE A 88 -14.64 -3.95 5.40
N LYS A 89 -14.61 -4.22 4.08
CA LYS A 89 -13.98 -5.41 3.52
C LYS A 89 -12.49 -5.49 3.88
N SER A 90 -11.77 -4.38 3.75
CA SER A 90 -10.36 -4.24 4.10
C SER A 90 -10.12 -4.49 5.59
N LEU A 91 -10.91 -3.86 6.47
CA LEU A 91 -10.83 -4.05 7.92
C LEU A 91 -11.09 -5.51 8.33
N CYS A 92 -12.08 -6.15 7.72
CA CYS A 92 -12.42 -7.54 7.98
C CYS A 92 -11.26 -8.48 7.64
N TYR A 93 -10.66 -8.36 6.46
CA TYR A 93 -9.56 -9.24 6.06
C TYR A 93 -8.25 -8.94 6.79
N ALA A 94 -7.98 -7.69 7.15
CA ALA A 94 -6.82 -7.33 7.96
C ALA A 94 -6.94 -7.85 9.41
N SER A 95 -8.15 -7.80 9.97
CA SER A 95 -8.41 -8.24 11.37
C SER A 95 -8.60 -9.75 11.49
N LEU A 96 -9.12 -10.40 10.45
CA LEU A 96 -9.39 -11.83 10.41
C LEU A 96 -8.82 -12.44 9.12
N PRO A 97 -7.48 -12.57 9.04
CA PRO A 97 -6.80 -13.10 7.85
C PRO A 97 -7.28 -14.52 7.54
N LEU A 98 -7.44 -14.82 6.24
CA LEU A 98 -7.74 -16.17 5.79
C LEU A 98 -6.51 -17.07 5.96
N CYS A 99 -6.73 -18.35 6.23
CA CYS A 99 -5.66 -19.34 6.12
C CYS A 99 -5.25 -19.50 4.64
N ALA A 100 -3.96 -19.76 4.40
CA ALA A 100 -3.49 -20.20 3.10
C ALA A 100 -4.11 -21.57 2.74
N ASP A 101 -4.57 -21.72 1.50
CA ASP A 101 -5.15 -22.97 0.98
C ASP A 101 -4.01 -23.91 0.56
N ASP A 102 -3.14 -24.25 1.51
CA ASP A 102 -1.94 -25.03 1.21
C ASP A 102 -2.29 -26.51 1.40
N GLY A 103 -2.65 -27.17 0.30
CA GLY A 103 -2.48 -28.61 0.20
C GLY A 103 -1.02 -28.92 0.57
N GLU A 104 -0.82 -29.76 1.58
CA GLU A 104 0.45 -30.11 2.24
C GLU A 104 0.95 -29.18 3.35
N GLY A 105 0.51 -29.50 4.57
CA GLY A 105 1.40 -29.90 5.68
C GLY A 105 2.35 -28.87 6.30
N SER A 106 2.45 -27.66 5.75
CA SER A 106 3.21 -26.56 6.35
C SER A 106 2.28 -25.60 7.08
N VAL A 107 2.78 -25.00 8.16
CA VAL A 107 2.01 -24.14 9.07
C VAL A 107 1.29 -23.05 8.25
N ALA A 108 -0.04 -23.14 8.17
CA ALA A 108 -0.85 -22.22 7.38
C ALA A 108 -0.60 -20.77 7.83
N ALA A 109 0.14 -20.01 7.02
CA ALA A 109 0.39 -18.61 7.29
C ALA A 109 -0.87 -17.78 7.01
N PRO A 110 -1.09 -16.66 7.73
CA PRO A 110 -2.18 -15.75 7.42
C PRO A 110 -1.98 -15.12 6.05
N ARG A 111 -2.98 -15.24 5.17
CA ARG A 111 -3.00 -14.53 3.88
C ARG A 111 -3.13 -13.03 4.13
N GLN A 112 -2.34 -12.25 3.40
CA GLN A 112 -2.29 -10.80 3.53
C GLN A 112 -3.04 -10.12 2.38
N LEU A 113 -3.43 -8.86 2.55
CA LEU A 113 -3.98 -8.05 1.47
C LEU A 113 -2.96 -7.86 0.34
N CYS A 114 -3.45 -7.72 -0.89
CA CYS A 114 -2.59 -7.39 -2.01
C CYS A 114 -2.06 -5.96 -1.87
N ARG A 115 -0.74 -5.80 -1.96
CA ARG A 115 -0.05 -4.53 -1.70
C ARG A 115 -0.54 -3.41 -2.60
N GLU A 116 -0.65 -3.67 -3.89
CA GLU A 116 -1.04 -2.71 -4.91
C GLU A 116 -2.47 -2.21 -4.72
N GLU A 117 -3.39 -3.09 -4.34
CA GLU A 117 -4.76 -2.68 -4.04
C GLU A 117 -4.81 -1.87 -2.74
N CYS A 118 -4.01 -2.22 -1.73
CA CYS A 118 -3.88 -1.43 -0.50
C CYS A 118 -3.32 -0.02 -0.79
N GLU A 119 -2.26 0.07 -1.59
CA GLU A 119 -1.63 1.34 -1.94
C GLU A 119 -2.62 2.25 -2.68
N VAL A 120 -3.32 1.77 -3.72
CA VAL A 120 -4.37 2.54 -4.41
C VAL A 120 -5.50 2.93 -3.47
N LEU A 121 -5.94 1.99 -2.61
CA LEU A 121 -6.97 2.27 -1.61
C LEU A 121 -6.55 3.40 -0.66
N ALA A 122 -5.32 3.37 -0.18
CA ALA A 122 -4.81 4.33 0.81
C ALA A 122 -4.47 5.70 0.22
N THR A 123 -4.13 5.79 -1.07
CA THR A 123 -3.64 7.04 -1.68
C THR A 123 -4.64 7.73 -2.59
N ASP A 124 -5.62 6.99 -3.13
CA ASP A 124 -6.59 7.48 -4.11
C ASP A 124 -8.03 7.24 -3.62
N VAL A 125 -8.47 5.98 -3.53
CA VAL A 125 -9.90 5.63 -3.33
C VAL A 125 -10.45 6.00 -1.95
N CYS A 126 -9.71 5.70 -0.89
CA CYS A 126 -10.10 5.95 0.51
C CYS A 126 -9.12 6.91 1.20
N LYS A 127 -8.49 7.82 0.45
CA LYS A 127 -7.33 8.60 0.92
C LYS A 127 -7.57 9.28 2.28
N TYR A 128 -8.73 9.93 2.45
CA TYR A 128 -9.03 10.66 3.68
C TYR A 128 -9.53 9.74 4.79
N GLU A 129 -10.35 8.76 4.44
CA GLU A 129 -10.93 7.76 5.32
C GLU A 129 -9.84 6.87 5.92
N TYR A 130 -8.82 6.51 5.15
CA TYR A 130 -7.66 5.76 5.59
C TYR A 130 -6.83 6.55 6.62
N LEU A 131 -6.64 7.86 6.41
CA LEU A 131 -5.99 8.74 7.40
C LEU A 131 -6.79 8.87 8.69
N ILE A 132 -8.12 8.97 8.59
CA ILE A 132 -9.00 9.01 9.77
C ILE A 132 -8.97 7.67 10.49
N ALA A 133 -9.06 6.55 9.77
CA ALA A 133 -9.02 5.21 10.35
C ALA A 133 -7.75 4.98 11.18
N LYS A 134 -6.59 5.48 10.71
CA LYS A 134 -5.32 5.42 11.45
C LYS A 134 -5.27 6.26 12.73
N THR A 135 -6.11 7.28 12.85
CA THR A 135 -6.06 8.24 13.97
C THR A 135 -7.25 8.13 14.92
N HIS A 136 -8.36 7.56 14.47
CA HIS A 136 -9.61 7.49 15.22
C HIS A 136 -9.54 6.45 16.36
N GLU A 137 -9.90 6.85 17.59
CA GLU A 137 -9.72 6.04 18.81
C GLU A 137 -10.32 4.64 18.74
N GLN A 138 -11.53 4.50 18.20
CA GLN A 138 -12.17 3.19 18.06
C GLN A 138 -11.64 2.37 16.88
N ILE A 139 -11.18 3.01 15.80
CA ILE A 139 -10.81 2.31 14.55
C ILE A 139 -9.34 1.90 14.58
N LYS A 140 -8.45 2.78 15.05
CA LYS A 140 -7.00 2.53 15.17
C LYS A 140 -6.63 1.37 16.10
N GLN A 141 -7.58 0.88 16.90
CA GLN A 141 -7.42 -0.31 17.74
C GLN A 141 -7.45 -1.62 16.94
N LEU A 142 -7.92 -1.56 15.69
CA LEU A 142 -7.87 -2.66 14.74
C LEU A 142 -6.58 -2.56 13.91
N PRO A 143 -6.11 -3.69 13.35
CA PRO A 143 -4.97 -3.68 12.44
C PRO A 143 -5.34 -2.98 11.13
N ILE A 144 -5.11 -1.67 11.05
CA ILE A 144 -5.18 -0.92 9.79
C ILE A 144 -3.94 -1.31 8.97
N PRO A 145 -4.12 -1.83 7.74
CA PRO A 145 -3.01 -2.41 6.99
C PRO A 145 -1.99 -1.34 6.62
N GLU A 146 -0.72 -1.53 7.00
CA GLU A 146 0.41 -0.74 6.53
C GLU A 146 0.86 -1.29 5.17
N CYS A 147 0.49 -0.62 4.07
CA CYS A 147 0.65 -1.20 2.73
C CYS A 147 2.10 -1.52 2.35
N HIS A 148 3.08 -0.84 2.96
CA HIS A 148 4.50 -1.08 2.69
C HIS A 148 5.02 -2.38 3.29
N ASP A 149 4.38 -2.88 4.34
CA ASP A 149 4.68 -4.16 4.99
C ASP A 149 4.08 -5.35 4.23
N LEU A 150 3.13 -5.08 3.31
CA LEU A 150 2.51 -6.11 2.50
C LEU A 150 3.50 -6.66 1.45
N PRO A 151 3.36 -7.94 1.06
CA PRO A 151 4.27 -8.55 0.11
C PRO A 151 4.26 -7.82 -1.24
N PRO A 152 5.43 -7.49 -1.81
CA PRO A 152 5.51 -6.84 -3.12
C PRO A 152 5.04 -7.78 -4.22
N ILE A 153 4.65 -7.22 -5.37
CA ILE A 153 4.12 -7.97 -6.52
C ILE A 153 5.10 -9.00 -7.10
N THR A 154 6.38 -8.86 -6.77
CA THR A 154 7.45 -9.77 -7.18
C THR A 154 7.60 -10.99 -6.25
N SER A 155 7.00 -10.95 -5.06
CA SER A 155 7.12 -12.00 -4.06
C SER A 155 6.20 -13.20 -4.35
N ALA A 156 6.59 -14.38 -3.88
CA ALA A 156 5.74 -15.58 -3.98
C ALA A 156 4.43 -15.42 -3.17
N LEU A 157 4.51 -14.77 -2.01
CA LEU A 157 3.36 -14.54 -1.11
C LEU A 157 2.29 -13.65 -1.73
N HIS A 158 2.66 -12.73 -2.63
CA HIS A 158 1.68 -11.93 -3.36
C HIS A 158 0.75 -12.81 -4.22
N ARG A 159 1.20 -13.96 -4.75
CA ARG A 159 0.33 -14.79 -5.63
C ARG A 159 -0.94 -15.26 -4.94
N SER A 160 -0.89 -15.44 -3.62
CA SER A 160 -2.01 -15.87 -2.79
C SER A 160 -2.59 -14.74 -1.92
N CYS A 161 -2.25 -13.48 -2.20
CA CYS A 161 -2.83 -12.35 -1.47
C CYS A 161 -4.35 -12.28 -1.60
N ILE A 162 -4.98 -11.55 -0.68
CA ILE A 162 -6.41 -11.30 -0.65
C ILE A 162 -6.70 -10.05 -1.47
N ARG A 163 -7.44 -10.21 -2.57
CA ARG A 163 -7.92 -9.11 -3.42
C ARG A 163 -9.21 -8.52 -2.84
N LEU A 164 -9.20 -7.21 -2.63
CA LEU A 164 -10.36 -6.39 -2.28
C LEU A 164 -11.20 -6.06 -3.52
N GLY A 165 -10.63 -6.15 -4.72
CA GLY A 165 -11.30 -5.81 -5.98
C GLY A 165 -11.17 -4.34 -6.36
N VAL A 166 -10.18 -3.65 -5.78
CA VAL A 166 -9.84 -2.27 -6.18
C VAL A 166 -9.32 -2.30 -7.61
N LYS A 167 -9.74 -1.35 -8.44
CA LYS A 167 -9.25 -1.25 -9.82
C LYS A 167 -7.81 -0.74 -9.80
N VAL A 168 -6.88 -1.57 -10.29
CA VAL A 168 -5.46 -1.23 -10.42
C VAL A 168 -5.07 -1.42 -11.88
N GLU A 169 -4.32 -0.48 -12.45
CA GLU A 169 -3.76 -0.62 -13.79
C GLU A 169 -2.76 -1.80 -13.85
N PRO A 170 -2.60 -2.46 -14.99
CA PRO A 170 -1.63 -3.53 -15.14
C PRO A 170 -0.20 -3.05 -14.82
N LEU A 171 0.35 -3.53 -13.70
CA LEU A 171 1.71 -3.19 -13.25
C LEU A 171 2.77 -3.97 -14.01
N ILE A 172 2.42 -5.16 -14.49
CA ILE A 172 3.29 -6.05 -15.25
C ILE A 172 2.53 -6.59 -16.45
N GLU A 173 3.08 -6.44 -17.64
CA GLU A 173 2.58 -7.07 -18.86
C GLU A 173 3.56 -8.15 -19.32
N GLY A 174 3.08 -9.40 -19.40
CA GLY A 174 3.93 -10.58 -19.50
C GLY A 174 4.77 -10.70 -20.78
N ASN A 175 4.42 -9.96 -21.83
CA ASN A 175 5.06 -10.02 -23.14
C ASN A 175 5.87 -8.75 -23.48
N GLU A 176 6.01 -7.82 -22.52
CA GLU A 176 6.77 -6.58 -22.76
C GLU A 176 8.24 -6.72 -22.38
N ASP A 177 9.04 -7.18 -23.35
CA ASP A 177 10.49 -7.31 -23.21
C ASP A 177 11.26 -6.12 -23.80
N CYS A 178 10.56 -5.16 -24.40
CA CYS A 178 11.14 -3.99 -25.06
C CYS A 178 10.29 -2.74 -24.82
N TYR A 179 10.85 -1.54 -25.06
CA TYR A 179 10.13 -0.28 -24.97
C TYR A 179 9.99 0.42 -26.33
N ARG A 180 8.93 1.21 -26.49
CA ARG A 180 8.69 2.13 -27.61
C ARG A 180 8.74 3.57 -27.13
N ASP A 181 9.01 4.52 -28.03
CA ASP A 181 9.19 5.94 -27.70
C ASP A 181 10.18 6.11 -26.54
N ALA A 182 9.84 6.91 -25.53
CA ALA A 182 10.59 7.03 -24.28
C ALA A 182 10.33 5.89 -23.27
N GLY A 183 9.42 4.96 -23.56
CA GLY A 183 9.10 3.84 -22.67
C GLY A 183 8.16 4.17 -21.50
N HIS A 184 7.35 5.21 -21.62
CA HIS A 184 6.35 5.60 -20.60
C HIS A 184 5.30 4.52 -20.33
N LYS A 185 4.94 3.73 -21.35
CA LYS A 185 4.01 2.59 -21.24
C LYS A 185 4.68 1.27 -20.88
N TYR A 186 6.00 1.22 -20.75
CA TYR A 186 6.70 -0.02 -20.46
C TYR A 186 6.27 -0.59 -19.08
N ARG A 187 5.80 -1.84 -19.07
CA ARG A 187 5.36 -2.65 -17.93
C ARG A 187 6.12 -3.99 -17.86
N GLY A 188 7.27 -4.10 -18.52
CA GLY A 188 8.14 -5.27 -18.39
C GLY A 188 8.79 -5.42 -17.00
N ARG A 189 9.54 -6.51 -16.82
CA ARG A 189 10.12 -6.93 -15.52
C ARG A 189 11.59 -6.62 -15.33
N VAL A 190 12.24 -5.95 -16.29
CA VAL A 190 13.66 -5.56 -16.16
C VAL A 190 13.85 -4.68 -14.92
N SER A 191 14.82 -5.01 -14.07
CA SER A 191 15.14 -4.30 -12.82
C SER A 191 16.66 -4.11 -12.65
N VAL A 192 17.36 -3.89 -13.77
CA VAL A 192 18.81 -3.71 -13.81
C VAL A 192 19.18 -2.60 -14.78
N THR A 193 20.19 -1.81 -14.41
CA THR A 193 20.72 -0.72 -15.22
C THR A 193 21.58 -1.24 -16.38
N GLU A 194 21.92 -0.37 -17.33
CA GLU A 194 22.83 -0.72 -18.43
C GLU A 194 24.20 -1.19 -17.94
N ASP A 195 24.70 -0.56 -16.88
CA ASP A 195 25.96 -0.87 -16.20
C ASP A 195 25.86 -2.00 -15.16
N GLY A 196 24.71 -2.70 -15.11
CA GLY A 196 24.54 -3.92 -14.33
C GLY A 196 24.22 -3.72 -12.85
N GLN A 197 23.88 -2.51 -12.42
CA GLN A 197 23.49 -2.23 -11.04
C GLN A 197 22.03 -2.65 -10.81
N PRO A 198 21.71 -3.31 -9.67
CA PRO A 198 20.34 -3.67 -9.34
C PRO A 198 19.54 -2.41 -8.97
N CYS A 199 18.33 -2.32 -9.50
CA CYS A 199 17.41 -1.24 -9.18
C CYS A 199 16.92 -1.32 -7.73
N VAL A 200 16.68 -0.17 -7.13
CA VAL A 200 16.04 -0.03 -5.82
C VAL A 200 14.52 0.08 -5.98
N SER A 201 13.78 -0.38 -4.98
CA SER A 201 12.32 -0.26 -4.95
C SER A 201 11.89 1.21 -5.02
N TRP A 202 10.92 1.51 -5.89
CA TRP A 202 10.33 2.85 -6.02
C TRP A 202 9.75 3.36 -4.72
N HIS A 203 9.31 2.45 -3.85
CA HIS A 203 8.77 2.82 -2.54
C HIS A 203 9.79 3.54 -1.65
N GLN A 204 11.10 3.30 -1.79
CA GLN A 204 12.11 4.00 -0.99
C GLN A 204 12.23 5.49 -1.38
N MET A 205 11.69 5.87 -2.54
CA MET A 205 11.85 7.20 -3.12
C MET A 205 10.65 8.13 -2.93
N GLN A 206 9.73 7.87 -1.98
CA GLN A 206 8.53 8.70 -1.75
C GLN A 206 8.80 10.21 -1.56
N LEU A 207 10.00 10.60 -1.12
CA LEU A 207 10.36 12.01 -0.96
C LEU A 207 10.66 12.72 -2.29
N SER A 208 11.23 12.01 -3.27
CA SER A 208 11.61 12.56 -4.58
C SER A 208 10.62 12.19 -5.68
N PHE A 209 9.97 11.04 -5.54
CA PHE A 209 9.12 10.44 -6.55
C PHE A 209 8.02 9.61 -5.85
N ARG A 210 6.83 10.19 -5.70
CA ARG A 210 5.72 9.55 -4.99
C ARG A 210 5.07 8.51 -5.88
N THR A 211 4.98 7.27 -5.40
CA THR A 211 4.32 6.19 -6.14
C THR A 211 2.81 6.43 -6.26
N ALA A 212 2.22 7.19 -5.33
CA ALA A 212 0.82 7.61 -5.38
C ALA A 212 0.48 8.46 -6.62
N ASP A 213 1.46 9.19 -7.17
CA ASP A 213 1.25 10.08 -8.32
C ASP A 213 1.49 9.36 -9.66
N HIS A 214 1.97 8.11 -9.61
CA HIS A 214 2.41 7.32 -10.76
C HIS A 214 2.03 5.85 -10.59
N ALA A 215 0.88 5.47 -11.14
CA ALA A 215 0.27 4.14 -10.96
C ALA A 215 1.24 2.99 -11.33
N GLU A 216 2.11 3.19 -12.30
CA GLU A 216 3.09 2.22 -12.78
C GLU A 216 4.23 1.90 -11.78
N LEU A 217 4.28 2.62 -10.65
CA LEU A 217 5.29 2.44 -9.59
C LEU A 217 4.74 1.77 -8.33
N ILE A 218 3.43 1.51 -8.29
CA ILE A 218 2.71 0.87 -7.19
C ILE A 218 3.12 -0.62 -7.11
N GLY A 219 2.98 -1.24 -5.93
CA GLY A 219 3.18 -2.68 -5.73
C GLY A 219 4.57 -3.07 -5.22
N GLY A 220 5.38 -2.10 -4.77
CA GLY A 220 6.64 -2.34 -4.08
C GLY A 220 7.76 -2.95 -4.93
N HIS A 221 7.62 -2.98 -6.24
CA HIS A 221 8.66 -3.48 -7.14
C HIS A 221 9.77 -2.47 -7.39
N ASN A 222 10.81 -2.91 -8.09
CA ASN A 222 11.96 -2.14 -8.52
C ASN A 222 12.15 -2.18 -10.05
N PHE A 223 11.12 -2.57 -10.81
CA PHE A 223 11.18 -2.59 -12.27
C PHE A 223 11.45 -1.23 -12.88
N CYS A 224 12.20 -1.22 -13.97
CA CYS A 224 12.49 -0.04 -14.75
C CYS A 224 11.21 0.56 -15.32
N ARG A 225 11.03 1.85 -15.11
CA ARG A 225 9.86 2.62 -15.55
C ARG A 225 10.35 3.97 -16.07
N ASN A 226 9.52 4.67 -16.83
CA ASN A 226 9.81 6.04 -17.21
C ASN A 226 8.62 6.96 -16.89
N PRO A 227 8.37 7.18 -15.58
CA PRO A 227 7.24 7.98 -15.16
C PRO A 227 7.41 9.43 -15.63
N ALA A 228 6.32 10.02 -16.14
CA ALA A 228 6.28 11.35 -16.76
C ALA A 228 7.27 11.59 -17.92
N SER A 229 7.80 10.53 -18.54
CA SER A 229 8.79 10.61 -19.64
C SER A 229 9.99 11.50 -19.33
N VAL A 230 10.48 11.47 -18.09
CA VAL A 230 11.58 12.35 -17.62
C VAL A 230 12.92 12.04 -18.31
N MET A 231 13.09 10.80 -18.78
CA MET A 231 14.26 10.38 -19.56
C MET A 231 13.83 9.87 -20.94
N ASP A 232 14.78 9.63 -21.84
CA ASP A 232 14.48 9.08 -23.18
C ASP A 232 14.25 7.57 -23.19
N LYS A 233 14.36 6.89 -22.03
CA LYS A 233 14.16 5.44 -21.90
C LYS A 233 13.80 5.03 -20.47
N PRO A 234 13.34 3.79 -20.23
CA PRO A 234 13.12 3.27 -18.88
C PRO A 234 14.36 3.39 -18.00
N TRP A 235 14.16 3.79 -16.75
CA TRP A 235 15.22 4.02 -15.77
C TRP A 235 14.78 3.54 -14.39
N CYS A 236 15.71 3.53 -13.44
CA CYS A 236 15.44 3.27 -12.03
C CYS A 236 16.43 4.00 -11.12
N TYR A 237 16.17 3.98 -9.82
CA TYR A 237 17.12 4.44 -8.82
C TYR A 237 18.09 3.33 -8.43
N VAL A 238 19.35 3.70 -8.20
CA VAL A 238 20.41 2.81 -7.69
C VAL A 238 21.22 3.53 -6.62
N HIS A 239 21.89 2.78 -5.75
CA HIS A 239 22.84 3.33 -4.79
C HIS A 239 24.08 3.87 -5.53
N SER A 240 24.53 5.07 -5.17
CA SER A 240 25.73 5.70 -5.76
C SER A 240 26.99 4.89 -5.51
N ASP A 241 27.05 4.19 -4.38
CA ASP A 241 28.19 3.37 -3.98
C ASP A 241 27.86 1.89 -4.13
N LYS A 242 28.62 1.19 -4.99
CA LYS A 242 28.45 -0.26 -5.24
C LYS A 242 28.60 -1.14 -3.98
N ASN A 243 29.13 -0.59 -2.88
CA ASN A 243 29.46 -1.32 -1.66
C ASN A 243 28.48 -1.09 -0.48
N ASN A 244 27.48 -0.21 -0.61
CA ASN A 244 26.56 0.15 0.48
C ASN A 244 25.12 -0.31 0.22
N ALA A 245 24.93 -1.59 -0.13
CA ALA A 245 23.60 -2.20 -0.32
C ALA A 245 22.78 -2.34 0.99
N GLY A 246 23.19 -1.67 2.09
CA GLY A 246 22.56 -1.76 3.41
C GLY A 246 22.52 -0.45 4.20
N ALA A 247 22.86 0.69 3.61
CA ALA A 247 22.73 1.99 4.29
C ALA A 247 21.32 2.56 4.07
N ALA A 248 20.54 2.68 5.15
CA ALA A 248 19.15 3.12 5.17
C ALA A 248 18.95 4.63 4.92
N ASP A 249 19.96 5.32 4.39
CA ASP A 249 19.90 6.76 4.13
C ASP A 249 19.70 7.00 2.63
N ASN A 250 18.53 7.54 2.28
CA ASN A 250 18.13 7.98 0.92
C ASN A 250 19.01 9.09 0.31
N ILE A 251 20.12 9.44 0.97
CA ILE A 251 20.96 10.60 0.63
C ILE A 251 21.84 10.29 -0.61
N ASN A 252 22.02 9.02 -0.96
CA ASN A 252 22.96 8.56 -1.98
C ASN A 252 22.31 7.73 -3.11
N MET A 253 21.10 8.09 -3.56
CA MET A 253 20.46 7.42 -4.71
C MET A 253 20.51 8.27 -5.97
N VAL A 254 20.83 7.64 -7.10
CA VAL A 254 20.94 8.28 -8.42
C VAL A 254 20.07 7.58 -9.45
N LYS A 255 19.51 8.35 -10.38
CA LYS A 255 18.75 7.80 -11.52
C LYS A 255 19.72 7.24 -12.56
N ARG A 256 19.46 6.04 -13.07
CA ARG A 256 20.26 5.42 -14.12
C ARG A 256 19.39 4.75 -15.19
N PRO A 257 19.77 4.84 -16.48
CA PRO A 257 19.05 4.18 -17.56
C PRO A 257 19.12 2.65 -17.42
N CYS A 258 18.04 1.99 -17.80
CA CYS A 258 17.91 0.55 -17.70
C CYS A 258 18.30 -0.20 -18.97
N ARG A 259 18.68 -1.46 -18.79
CA ARG A 259 18.95 -2.40 -19.90
C ARG A 259 17.64 -2.95 -20.49
N VAL A 260 16.73 -2.07 -20.90
CA VAL A 260 15.55 -2.43 -21.68
C VAL A 260 15.87 -2.16 -23.17
N PRO A 261 15.68 -3.13 -24.08
CA PRO A 261 15.89 -2.92 -25.51
C PRO A 261 14.75 -2.11 -26.14
N VAL A 262 15.05 -1.40 -27.23
CA VAL A 262 14.01 -0.76 -28.07
C VAL A 262 13.30 -1.85 -28.87
N CYS A 263 11.97 -1.76 -28.99
CA CYS A 263 11.22 -2.72 -29.79
C CYS A 263 11.64 -2.63 -31.26
N ARG A 264 11.82 -3.80 -31.90
CA ARG A 264 12.01 -3.85 -33.36
C ARG A 264 10.66 -3.61 -34.03
N GLU A 265 10.67 -2.75 -35.04
CA GLU A 265 9.52 -2.52 -35.94
C GLU A 265 9.30 -3.73 -36.86
#